data_AF-A0A3P7KUZ4-F1
#
_entry.id   AF-A0A3P7KUZ4-F1
#
_cell.length_a   1.000
_cell.length_b   1.000
_cell.length_c   1.000
_cell.angle_alpha   90.00
_cell.angle_beta   90.00
_cell.angle_gamma   90.00
#
_symmetry.space_group_name_H-M   'P 1'
#
loop_
_entity.id
_entity.type
_entity.pdbx_description
1 polymer ?
#
loop_
_entity_poly.entity_id
_entity_poly.type
_entity_poly.pdbx_seq_one_letter_code
_entity_poly.pdbx_strand_id
1 'polypeptide(L)'
;MLQVLRYCESLHGRWNLQEIRAVFLRRHLLQNIALELFLATRTAIMFAFPDQETVRNVVYQLPRVGVGVKYGLPQSRKTSLMTPRQLFKHSDMCLKWQKREISNFDYLMFLNTVAGRTFNDLNQYPVFPWILTNYTSETLDLNVAANFRDLSKPIGALSESRRKFFQERYTSWEDETIPAFHYGTHYSTQAFTLNWLMRV
;
A
#
# COMPACT_ATOMS: atom_id res chain seq x y z
N MET A 1 2.03 -29.34 -7.18
CA MET A 1 2.18 -28.10 -7.98
C MET A 1 0.85 -27.64 -8.60
N LEU A 2 0.05 -28.51 -9.24
CA LEU A 2 -1.25 -28.15 -9.85
C LEU A 2 -2.31 -27.57 -8.89
N GLN A 3 -2.36 -27.98 -7.62
CA GLN A 3 -3.35 -27.47 -6.65
C GLN A 3 -3.17 -26.00 -6.26
N VAL A 4 -1.94 -25.46 -6.30
CA VAL A 4 -1.65 -24.06 -5.93
C VAL A 4 -2.18 -23.10 -7.00
N LEU A 5 -2.08 -23.50 -8.28
CA LEU A 5 -2.56 -22.71 -9.41
C LEU A 5 -4.09 -22.58 -9.45
N ARG A 6 -4.83 -23.42 -8.70
CA ARG A 6 -6.30 -23.37 -8.66
C ARG A 6 -6.85 -22.00 -8.23
N TYR A 7 -6.13 -21.32 -7.35
CA TYR A 7 -6.52 -20.00 -6.83
C TYR A 7 -5.83 -18.85 -7.58
N CYS A 8 -4.96 -19.15 -8.55
CA CYS A 8 -4.42 -18.16 -9.47
C CYS A 8 -5.48 -17.84 -10.52
N GLU A 9 -6.21 -16.75 -10.29
CA GLU A 9 -7.07 -16.20 -11.32
C GLU A 9 -6.22 -15.79 -12.54
N SER A 10 -6.82 -15.89 -13.73
CA SER A 10 -6.29 -15.22 -14.93
C SER A 10 -4.99 -15.75 -15.55
N LEU A 11 -4.58 -16.99 -15.28
CA LEU A 11 -3.47 -17.67 -16.01
C LEU A 11 -3.61 -17.56 -17.54
N HIS A 12 -4.84 -17.61 -18.05
CA HIS A 12 -5.20 -17.38 -19.46
C HIS A 12 -6.24 -16.26 -19.59
N GLY A 13 -6.14 -15.25 -18.73
CA GLY A 13 -7.11 -14.15 -18.66
C GLY A 13 -7.20 -13.35 -19.97
N ARG A 14 -8.41 -12.88 -20.26
CA ARG A 14 -8.68 -11.93 -21.36
C ARG A 14 -9.52 -10.80 -20.79
N TRP A 15 -9.13 -9.57 -21.10
CA TRP A 15 -9.80 -8.37 -20.59
C TRP A 15 -10.13 -7.44 -21.72
N ASN A 16 -11.39 -7.02 -21.77
CA ASN A 16 -11.80 -6.00 -22.71
C ASN A 16 -11.23 -4.67 -22.25
N LEU A 17 -10.52 -3.96 -23.13
CA LEU A 17 -9.96 -2.65 -22.82
C LEU A 17 -11.04 -1.65 -22.37
N GLN A 18 -12.27 -1.79 -22.85
CA GLN A 18 -13.40 -0.96 -22.43
C GLN A 18 -13.80 -1.16 -20.97
N GLU A 19 -13.38 -2.25 -20.32
CA GLU A 19 -13.66 -2.52 -18.91
C GLU A 19 -12.62 -1.93 -17.97
N ILE A 20 -11.47 -1.48 -18.49
CA ILE A 20 -10.42 -0.86 -17.67
C ILE A 20 -10.94 0.50 -17.17
N ARG A 21 -10.82 0.72 -15.86
CA ARG A 21 -11.26 1.96 -15.17
C ARG A 21 -10.12 2.75 -14.56
N ALA A 22 -9.01 2.11 -14.24
CA ALA A 22 -7.79 2.77 -13.81
C ALA A 22 -6.56 1.92 -14.14
N VAL A 23 -5.44 2.60 -14.38
CA VAL A 23 -4.13 2.02 -14.63
C VAL A 23 -3.13 2.73 -13.73
N PHE A 24 -2.47 1.98 -12.85
CA PHE A 24 -1.45 2.51 -11.96
C PHE A 24 -0.09 1.93 -12.26
N LEU A 25 0.92 2.81 -12.24
CA LEU A 25 2.30 2.39 -12.06
C LEU A 25 2.48 1.72 -10.69
N ARG A 26 3.19 0.59 -10.69
CA ARG A 26 3.53 -0.20 -9.50
C ARG A 26 5.00 -0.53 -9.46
N ARG A 27 5.43 -0.98 -8.28
CA ARG A 27 6.74 -1.57 -8.08
C ARG A 27 6.60 -3.07 -7.93
N HIS A 28 7.58 -3.82 -8.40
CA HIS A 28 7.77 -5.23 -8.08
C HIS A 28 9.21 -5.41 -7.60
N LEU A 29 9.38 -6.00 -6.42
CA LEU A 29 10.69 -6.10 -5.74
C LEU A 29 11.42 -4.74 -5.69
N LEU A 30 10.69 -3.68 -5.32
CA LEU A 30 11.14 -2.29 -5.24
C LEU A 30 11.53 -1.62 -6.58
N GLN A 31 11.43 -2.33 -7.71
CA GLN A 31 11.72 -1.79 -9.05
C GLN A 31 10.45 -1.27 -9.72
N ASN A 32 10.51 -0.12 -10.41
CA ASN A 32 9.36 0.52 -11.09
C ASN A 32 8.97 -0.17 -12.42
N ILE A 33 8.84 -1.50 -12.39
CA ILE A 33 8.67 -2.36 -13.56
C ILE A 33 7.29 -3.06 -13.58
N ALA A 34 6.30 -2.53 -12.88
CA ALA A 34 4.98 -3.17 -12.80
C ALA A 34 3.83 -2.21 -13.09
N LEU A 35 2.69 -2.77 -13.48
CA LEU A 35 1.42 -2.08 -13.67
C LEU A 35 0.31 -2.84 -12.97
N GLU A 36 -0.69 -2.10 -12.49
CA GLU A 36 -1.94 -2.67 -12.00
C GLU A 36 -3.14 -2.05 -12.72
N LEU A 37 -3.99 -2.92 -13.25
CA LEU A 37 -5.21 -2.57 -13.97
C LEU A 37 -6.40 -2.83 -13.05
N PHE A 38 -7.28 -1.84 -12.91
CA PHE A 38 -8.54 -1.98 -12.17
C PHE A 38 -9.70 -2.00 -13.18
N LEU A 39 -10.53 -3.04 -13.08
CA LEU A 39 -11.63 -3.29 -14.00
C LEU A 39 -12.97 -2.81 -13.44
N ALA A 40 -13.97 -2.68 -14.31
CA ALA A 40 -15.34 -2.29 -13.96
C ALA A 40 -15.99 -3.27 -12.96
N THR A 41 -15.60 -4.54 -13.00
CA THR A 41 -16.00 -5.61 -12.06
C THR A 41 -15.41 -5.46 -10.66
N ARG A 42 -14.61 -4.41 -10.41
CA ARG A 42 -13.84 -4.17 -9.17
C ARG A 42 -12.74 -5.20 -8.91
N THR A 43 -12.42 -6.05 -9.88
CA THR A 43 -11.20 -6.86 -9.84
C THR A 43 -10.00 -6.03 -10.26
N ALA A 44 -8.82 -6.36 -9.73
CA ALA A 44 -7.57 -5.70 -10.04
C ALA A 44 -6.53 -6.74 -10.42
N ILE A 45 -5.68 -6.42 -11.40
CA ILE A 45 -4.75 -7.38 -12.00
C ILE A 45 -3.41 -6.71 -12.17
N MET A 46 -2.37 -7.36 -11.65
CA MET A 46 -1.02 -6.82 -11.63
C MET A 46 -0.11 -7.60 -12.57
N PHE A 47 0.70 -6.87 -13.34
CA PHE A 47 1.73 -7.40 -14.21
C PHE A 47 3.08 -6.81 -13.83
N ALA A 48 4.11 -7.65 -13.80
CA ALA A 48 5.51 -7.23 -13.76
C ALA A 48 6.13 -7.43 -15.15
N PHE A 49 7.03 -6.53 -15.52
CA PHE A 49 7.68 -6.46 -16.82
C PHE A 49 9.21 -6.48 -16.65
N PRO A 50 9.99 -6.72 -17.71
CA PRO A 50 11.45 -6.74 -17.62
C PRO A 50 12.07 -5.39 -17.23
N ASP A 51 11.47 -4.27 -17.69
CA ASP A 51 12.04 -2.94 -17.55
C ASP A 51 10.98 -1.82 -17.59
N GLN A 52 11.41 -0.60 -17.28
CA GLN A 52 10.54 0.58 -17.25
C GLN A 52 10.09 1.04 -18.65
N GLU A 53 10.85 0.74 -19.69
CA GLU A 53 10.51 1.13 -21.06
C GLU A 53 9.32 0.32 -21.57
N THR A 54 9.34 -0.98 -21.33
CA THR A 54 8.23 -1.90 -21.58
C THR A 54 6.96 -1.44 -20.87
N VAL A 55 7.06 -1.05 -19.60
CA VAL A 55 5.93 -0.48 -18.85
C VAL A 55 5.34 0.75 -19.54
N ARG A 56 6.19 1.70 -19.96
CA ARG A 56 5.73 2.90 -20.67
C ARG A 56 5.04 2.53 -21.98
N ASN A 57 5.64 1.64 -22.77
CA ASN A 57 5.10 1.18 -24.05
C ASN A 57 3.72 0.53 -23.87
N VAL A 58 3.55 -0.31 -22.86
CA VAL A 58 2.25 -0.92 -22.51
C VAL A 58 1.22 0.14 -22.16
N VAL A 59 1.56 1.12 -21.29
CA VAL A 59 0.63 2.21 -20.95
C VAL A 59 0.20 3.02 -22.18
N TYR A 60 1.07 3.19 -23.16
CA TYR A 60 0.72 3.88 -24.41
C TYR A 60 -0.32 3.13 -25.26
N GLN A 61 -0.39 1.81 -25.15
CA GLN A 61 -1.39 0.98 -25.81
C GLN A 61 -2.71 0.85 -25.01
N LEU A 62 -2.68 1.13 -23.70
CA LEU A 62 -3.87 1.07 -22.85
C LEU A 62 -4.80 2.28 -23.02
N PRO A 63 -6.10 2.16 -22.64
CA PRO A 63 -7.04 3.26 -22.61
C PRO A 63 -6.56 4.45 -21.77
N ARG A 64 -7.00 5.66 -22.14
CA ARG A 64 -6.62 6.92 -21.46
C ARG A 64 -7.45 7.14 -20.17
N VAL A 65 -7.45 6.16 -19.27
CA VAL A 65 -8.26 6.20 -18.04
C VAL A 65 -7.54 6.84 -16.85
N GLY A 66 -6.22 7.04 -16.94
CA GLY A 66 -5.41 7.54 -15.83
C GLY A 66 -5.48 6.60 -14.62
N VAL A 67 -5.54 7.18 -13.44
CA VAL A 67 -5.72 6.46 -12.16
C VAL A 67 -7.20 6.38 -11.74
N GLY A 68 -8.12 6.49 -12.71
CA GLY A 68 -9.56 6.56 -12.48
C GLY A 68 -10.04 7.94 -12.02
N VAL A 69 -11.35 8.06 -11.79
CA VAL A 69 -12.02 9.33 -11.48
C VAL A 69 -12.01 9.69 -9.98
N LYS A 70 -11.71 8.71 -9.11
CA LYS A 70 -11.91 8.85 -7.65
C LYS A 70 -11.00 9.91 -7.02
N TYR A 71 -9.82 10.16 -7.59
CA TYR A 71 -8.75 10.92 -6.93
C TYR A 71 -8.59 12.36 -7.40
N GLY A 72 -9.56 12.89 -8.15
CA GLY A 72 -9.53 14.28 -8.63
C GLY A 72 -8.38 14.56 -9.60
N LEU A 73 -7.88 13.53 -10.29
CA LEU A 73 -6.77 13.62 -11.24
C LEU A 73 -7.26 13.47 -12.68
N PRO A 74 -6.62 14.11 -13.67
CA PRO A 74 -7.00 13.97 -15.07
C PRO A 74 -6.89 12.52 -15.55
N GLN A 75 -7.84 12.05 -16.35
CA GLN A 75 -7.78 10.74 -16.98
C GLN A 75 -6.86 10.78 -18.21
N SER A 76 -5.57 10.51 -17.99
CA SER A 76 -4.56 10.53 -19.05
C SER A 76 -3.51 9.45 -18.80
N ARG A 77 -2.87 8.98 -19.87
CA ARG A 77 -1.72 8.05 -19.75
C ARG A 77 -0.57 8.65 -18.97
N LYS A 78 -0.37 9.97 -19.06
CA LYS A 78 0.59 10.71 -18.24
C LYS A 78 0.28 10.55 -16.74
N THR A 79 -0.99 10.60 -16.37
CA THR A 79 -1.43 10.37 -14.98
C THR A 79 -1.14 8.94 -14.53
N SER A 80 -1.36 7.94 -15.38
CA SER A 80 -1.01 6.54 -15.08
C SER A 80 0.49 6.31 -14.82
N LEU A 81 1.34 7.14 -15.44
CA LEU A 81 2.80 7.11 -15.29
C LEU A 81 3.33 8.04 -14.19
N MET A 82 2.46 8.72 -13.43
CA MET A 82 2.89 9.58 -12.34
C MET A 82 3.49 8.76 -11.19
N THR A 83 4.56 9.30 -10.60
CA THR A 83 5.14 8.76 -9.37
C THR A 83 4.17 8.94 -8.19
N PRO A 84 4.30 8.13 -7.12
CA PRO A 84 3.52 8.30 -5.89
C PRO A 84 3.50 9.74 -5.36
N ARG A 85 4.64 10.43 -5.41
CA ARG A 85 4.77 11.82 -4.96
C ARG A 85 3.94 12.79 -5.81
N GLN A 86 3.91 12.57 -7.13
CA GLN A 86 3.11 13.38 -8.05
C GLN A 86 1.61 13.12 -7.85
N LEU A 87 1.20 11.86 -7.71
CA LEU A 87 -0.20 11.49 -7.45
C LEU A 87 -0.69 12.13 -6.15
N PHE A 88 0.09 12.03 -5.07
CA PHE A 88 -0.25 12.66 -3.80
C PHE A 88 -0.34 14.19 -3.91
N LYS A 89 0.65 14.83 -4.54
CA LYS A 89 0.71 16.29 -4.67
C LYS A 89 -0.45 16.87 -5.48
N HIS A 90 -0.89 16.19 -6.54
CA HIS A 90 -1.89 16.71 -7.47
C HIS A 90 -3.32 16.25 -7.19
N SER A 91 -3.52 15.30 -6.27
CA SER A 91 -4.85 14.82 -5.91
C SER A 91 -5.56 15.77 -4.94
N ASP A 92 -6.88 15.86 -5.05
CA ASP A 92 -7.74 16.61 -4.13
C ASP A 92 -8.12 15.84 -2.85
N MET A 93 -7.70 14.57 -2.73
CA MET A 93 -8.11 13.66 -1.65
C MET A 93 -7.71 14.15 -0.26
N CYS A 94 -6.58 14.85 -0.11
CA CYS A 94 -6.17 15.44 1.16
C CYS A 94 -7.18 16.49 1.64
N LEU A 95 -7.61 17.37 0.73
CA LEU A 95 -8.58 18.41 1.04
C LEU A 95 -9.95 17.81 1.38
N LYS A 96 -10.40 16.81 0.61
CA LYS A 96 -11.65 16.07 0.88
C LYS A 96 -11.64 15.44 2.27
N TRP A 97 -10.52 14.83 2.66
CA TRP A 97 -10.37 14.25 3.98
C TRP A 97 -10.42 15.31 5.09
N GLN A 98 -9.70 16.42 4.93
CA GLN A 98 -9.73 17.54 5.89
C GLN A 98 -11.13 18.16 6.04
N LYS A 99 -11.89 18.23 4.96
CA LYS A 99 -13.29 18.67 4.93
C LYS A 99 -14.29 17.60 5.41
N ARG A 100 -13.82 16.41 5.78
CA ARG A 100 -14.64 15.25 6.19
C ARG A 100 -15.60 14.74 5.11
N GLU A 101 -15.29 15.01 3.84
CA GLU A 101 -16.02 14.45 2.69
C GLU A 101 -15.68 12.97 2.46
N ILE A 102 -14.55 12.51 2.99
CA ILE A 102 -14.14 11.10 3.02
C ILE A 102 -13.67 10.71 4.42
N SER A 103 -13.82 9.44 4.77
CA SER A 103 -13.44 8.90 6.07
C SER A 103 -11.91 8.76 6.24
N ASN A 104 -11.44 8.58 7.48
CA ASN A 104 -10.05 8.20 7.74
C ASN A 104 -9.66 6.90 7.02
N PHE A 105 -10.58 5.93 6.97
CA PHE A 105 -10.36 4.67 6.29
C PHE A 105 -10.15 4.87 4.79
N ASP A 106 -11.03 5.65 4.14
CA ASP A 106 -10.93 5.97 2.71
C ASP A 106 -9.64 6.71 2.37
N TYR A 107 -9.25 7.65 3.24
CA TYR A 107 -8.01 8.40 3.04
C TYR A 107 -6.77 7.51 3.22
N LEU A 108 -6.73 6.65 4.24
CA LEU A 108 -5.66 5.66 4.41
C LEU A 108 -5.61 4.66 3.25
N MET A 109 -6.75 4.22 2.72
CA MET A 109 -6.80 3.41 1.51
C MET A 109 -6.22 4.15 0.30
N PHE A 110 -6.59 5.42 0.12
CA PHE A 110 -6.00 6.27 -0.93
C PHE A 110 -4.47 6.35 -0.79
N LEU A 111 -3.95 6.65 0.40
CA LEU A 111 -2.52 6.74 0.66
C LEU A 111 -1.79 5.42 0.34
N ASN A 112 -2.36 4.29 0.76
CA ASN A 112 -1.85 2.97 0.42
C ASN A 112 -1.80 2.75 -1.11
N THR A 113 -2.91 3.01 -1.81
CA THR A 113 -3.00 2.82 -3.27
C THR A 113 -2.01 3.69 -4.04
N VAL A 114 -1.86 4.98 -3.69
CA VAL A 114 -0.91 5.86 -4.39
C VAL A 114 0.55 5.58 -4.03
N ALA A 115 0.82 5.01 -2.85
CA ALA A 115 2.14 4.51 -2.47
C ALA A 115 2.54 3.22 -3.21
N GLY A 116 1.62 2.63 -3.98
CA GLY A 116 1.82 1.40 -4.74
C GLY A 116 1.48 0.13 -3.97
N ARG A 117 0.81 0.22 -2.81
CA ARG A 117 0.33 -0.94 -2.07
C ARG A 117 -0.85 -1.59 -2.79
N THR A 118 -0.93 -2.91 -2.76
CA THR A 118 -1.91 -3.71 -3.51
C THR A 118 -2.24 -5.01 -2.79
N PHE A 119 -3.42 -5.57 -3.08
CA PHE A 119 -3.79 -6.92 -2.66
C PHE A 119 -3.18 -8.02 -3.52
N ASN A 120 -2.70 -7.70 -4.73
CA ASN A 120 -2.11 -8.66 -5.67
C ASN A 120 -0.66 -9.05 -5.35
N ASP A 121 0.04 -8.26 -4.51
CA ASP A 121 1.37 -8.59 -4.01
C ASP A 121 1.36 -8.48 -2.48
N LEU A 122 1.37 -9.63 -1.80
CA LEU A 122 1.30 -9.71 -0.35
C LEU A 122 2.54 -9.10 0.34
N ASN A 123 3.67 -8.93 -0.36
CA ASN A 123 4.83 -8.21 0.17
C ASN A 123 4.60 -6.70 0.21
N GLN A 124 3.61 -6.22 -0.54
CA GLN A 124 3.22 -4.81 -0.65
C GLN A 124 1.76 -4.59 -0.21
N TYR A 125 1.28 -5.41 0.71
CA TYR A 125 -0.09 -5.32 1.25
C TYR A 125 -0.36 -3.95 1.90
N PRO A 126 -1.61 -3.42 1.83
CA PRO A 126 -1.98 -2.17 2.50
C PRO A 126 -1.70 -2.18 4.01
N VAL A 127 -1.25 -1.05 4.53
CA VAL A 127 -0.84 -0.87 5.93
C VAL A 127 -1.81 0.06 6.63
N PHE A 128 -2.30 -0.37 7.79
CA PHE A 128 -3.12 0.42 8.69
C PHE A 128 -2.45 0.50 10.07
N PRO A 129 -2.56 1.64 10.77
CA PRO A 129 -2.04 1.76 12.12
C PRO A 129 -2.92 0.98 13.11
N TRP A 130 -2.29 0.41 14.13
CA TRP A 130 -3.00 0.07 15.36
C TRP A 130 -3.58 1.36 15.98
N ILE A 131 -4.86 1.33 16.32
CA ILE A 131 -5.57 2.48 16.90
C ILE A 131 -5.77 2.30 18.39
N LEU A 132 -6.28 1.13 18.81
CA LEU A 132 -6.58 0.85 20.21
C LEU A 132 -5.38 0.23 20.91
N THR A 133 -5.26 0.50 22.21
CA THR A 133 -4.23 -0.06 23.10
C THR A 133 -4.83 -1.00 24.15
N ASN A 134 -6.11 -0.81 24.49
CA ASN A 134 -6.81 -1.59 25.50
C ASN A 134 -7.61 -2.72 24.86
N TYR A 135 -7.18 -3.97 25.10
CA TYR A 135 -7.84 -5.19 24.64
C TYR A 135 -8.18 -6.14 25.79
N THR A 136 -8.10 -5.66 27.03
CA THR A 136 -8.28 -6.47 28.25
C THR A 136 -9.54 -6.09 29.02
N SER A 137 -10.00 -4.85 28.90
CA SER A 137 -11.24 -4.40 29.55
C SER A 137 -12.47 -5.00 28.87
N GLU A 138 -13.48 -5.39 29.64
CA GLU A 138 -14.76 -5.88 29.11
C GLU A 138 -15.50 -4.80 28.30
N THR A 139 -15.35 -3.54 28.71
CA THR A 139 -15.92 -2.37 28.03
C THR A 139 -14.83 -1.39 27.63
N LEU A 140 -14.97 -0.79 26.45
CA LEU A 140 -14.02 0.18 25.90
C LEU A 140 -14.66 1.56 25.77
N ASP A 141 -14.26 2.50 26.63
CA ASP A 141 -14.69 3.90 26.52
C ASP A 141 -13.83 4.67 25.50
N LEU A 142 -14.45 5.11 24.42
CA LEU A 142 -13.79 5.86 23.33
C LEU A 142 -13.53 7.33 23.66
N ASN A 143 -13.96 7.82 24.83
CA ASN A 143 -13.64 9.17 25.31
C ASN A 143 -12.34 9.20 26.12
N VAL A 144 -11.79 8.03 26.50
CA VAL A 144 -10.55 7.94 27.29
C VAL A 144 -9.34 7.91 26.36
N ALA A 145 -8.54 8.97 26.38
CA ALA A 145 -7.35 9.10 25.54
C ALA A 145 -6.35 7.94 25.69
N ALA A 146 -6.23 7.36 26.89
CA ALA A 146 -5.31 6.25 27.17
C ALA A 146 -5.69 4.94 26.44
N ASN A 147 -6.92 4.81 25.95
CA ASN A 147 -7.35 3.67 25.13
C ASN A 147 -6.85 3.75 23.68
N PHE A 148 -6.23 4.86 23.28
CA PHE A 148 -5.72 5.09 21.94
C PHE A 148 -4.20 5.10 21.88
N ARG A 149 -3.67 4.58 20.79
CA ARG A 149 -2.24 4.57 20.49
C ARG A 149 -1.76 5.98 20.17
N ASP A 150 -0.61 6.34 20.70
CA ASP A 150 0.13 7.52 20.24
C ASP A 150 0.53 7.35 18.75
N LEU A 151 -0.21 8.03 17.86
CA LEU A 151 -0.02 7.93 16.41
C LEU A 151 1.25 8.66 15.91
N SER A 152 1.88 9.49 16.75
CA SER A 152 3.12 10.20 16.39
C SER A 152 4.36 9.31 16.41
N LYS A 153 4.27 8.13 17.05
CA LYS A 153 5.38 7.19 17.25
C LYS A 153 5.22 5.93 16.41
N PRO A 154 6.32 5.30 15.95
CA PRO A 154 6.28 3.93 15.42
C PRO A 154 6.04 2.91 16.54
N ILE A 155 5.61 1.68 16.19
CA ILE A 155 5.30 0.61 17.14
C ILE A 155 6.46 0.31 18.10
N GLY A 156 7.69 0.26 17.59
CA GLY A 156 8.87 -0.03 18.40
C GLY A 156 9.24 1.05 19.42
N ALA A 157 8.66 2.25 19.32
CA ALA A 157 8.92 3.38 20.20
C ALA A 157 7.78 3.66 21.21
N LEU A 158 6.73 2.83 21.23
CA LEU A 158 5.61 3.00 22.17
C LEU A 158 6.02 2.68 23.62
N SER A 159 6.83 1.64 23.79
CA SER A 159 7.39 1.27 25.09
C SER A 159 8.75 1.94 25.27
N GLU A 160 8.92 2.64 26.40
CA GLU A 160 10.14 3.38 26.69
C GLU A 160 11.38 2.47 26.77
N SER A 161 11.25 1.27 27.34
CA SER A 161 12.35 0.30 27.40
C SER A 161 12.72 -0.21 26.02
N ARG A 162 11.74 -0.56 25.17
CA ARG A 162 11.99 -0.95 23.77
C ARG A 162 12.60 0.19 22.96
N ARG A 163 12.14 1.43 23.17
CA ARG A 163 12.67 2.61 22.52
C ARG A 163 14.15 2.81 22.83
N LYS A 164 14.54 2.73 24.10
CA LYS A 164 15.95 2.81 24.54
C LYS A 164 16.79 1.71 23.90
N PHE A 165 16.33 0.47 23.95
CA PHE A 165 17.02 -0.67 23.31
C PHE A 165 17.29 -0.44 21.82
N PHE A 166 16.29 0.01 21.05
CA PHE A 166 16.48 0.26 19.62
C PHE A 166 17.34 1.50 19.34
N GLN A 167 17.27 2.51 20.19
CA GLN A 167 18.14 3.68 20.09
C GLN A 167 19.61 3.30 20.32
N GLU A 168 19.88 2.52 21.38
CA GLU A 168 21.21 2.01 21.71
C GLU A 168 21.77 1.18 20.56
N ARG A 169 20.98 0.21 20.06
CA ARG A 169 21.34 -0.60 18.87
C ARG A 169 21.73 0.26 17.68
N TYR A 170 20.98 1.33 17.40
CA TYR A 170 21.28 2.22 16.28
C TYR A 170 22.56 3.01 16.51
N THR A 171 22.77 3.52 17.73
CA THR A 171 23.94 4.37 18.05
C THR A 171 25.24 3.61 18.21
N SER A 172 25.18 2.35 18.68
CA SER A 172 26.35 1.48 18.82
C SER A 172 26.60 0.63 17.57
N TRP A 173 26.05 1.03 16.41
CA TRP A 173 26.14 0.26 15.18
C TRP A 173 27.51 0.44 14.53
N GLU A 174 28.30 -0.63 14.51
CA GLU A 174 29.64 -0.66 13.94
C GLU A 174 29.68 -1.65 12.77
N ASP A 175 29.13 -1.25 11.62
CA ASP A 175 29.24 -1.97 10.35
C ASP A 175 29.53 -0.97 9.22
N GLU A 176 30.58 -1.23 8.45
CA GLU A 176 31.02 -0.32 7.36
C GLU A 176 30.17 -0.45 6.09
N THR A 177 29.43 -1.55 5.93
CA THR A 177 28.71 -1.90 4.70
C THR A 177 27.20 -1.75 4.84
N ILE A 178 26.66 -1.98 6.03
CA ILE A 178 25.23 -1.95 6.32
C ILE A 178 24.91 -0.67 7.10
N PRO A 179 24.08 0.24 6.56
CA PRO A 179 23.64 1.43 7.29
C PRO A 179 22.97 1.08 8.61
N ALA A 180 23.19 1.89 9.65
CA ALA A 180 22.53 1.72 10.94
C ALA A 180 21.01 1.71 10.81
N PHE A 181 20.34 0.85 11.59
CA PHE A 181 18.88 0.75 11.59
C PHE A 181 18.33 0.40 12.97
N HIS A 182 17.13 0.90 13.27
CA HIS A 182 16.44 0.58 14.51
C HIS A 182 15.81 -0.82 14.47
N TYR A 183 15.16 -1.17 13.35
CA TYR A 183 14.35 -2.39 13.24
C TYR A 183 14.89 -3.29 12.12
N GLY A 184 15.34 -4.50 12.47
CA GLY A 184 15.64 -5.54 11.48
C GLY A 184 14.40 -6.26 10.95
N THR A 185 13.22 -5.94 11.49
CA THR A 185 11.92 -6.47 11.08
C THR A 185 11.05 -5.36 10.50
N HIS A 186 10.22 -5.72 9.53
CA HIS A 186 9.35 -4.77 8.84
C HIS A 186 7.89 -4.90 9.34
N TYR A 187 7.15 -3.79 9.35
CA TYR A 187 5.76 -3.73 9.83
C TYR A 187 4.73 -4.32 8.86
N SER A 188 5.14 -4.65 7.64
CA SER A 188 4.31 -5.22 6.57
C SER A 188 5.11 -6.30 5.87
N THR A 189 4.65 -7.54 5.95
CA THR A 189 5.28 -8.70 5.29
C THR A 189 4.19 -9.63 4.79
N GLN A 190 4.47 -10.40 3.73
CA GLN A 190 3.55 -11.44 3.25
C GLN A 190 3.21 -12.44 4.37
N ALA A 191 4.20 -12.81 5.18
CA ALA A 191 3.99 -13.71 6.32
C ALA A 191 2.96 -13.14 7.30
N PHE A 192 3.00 -11.85 7.62
CA PHE A 192 2.01 -11.23 8.49
C PHE A 192 0.61 -11.29 7.87
N THR A 193 0.48 -10.93 6.59
CA THR A 193 -0.83 -10.97 5.90
C THR A 193 -1.44 -12.36 5.92
N LEU A 194 -0.65 -13.40 5.62
CA LEU A 194 -1.11 -14.80 5.65
C LEU A 194 -1.52 -15.23 7.07
N ASN A 195 -0.76 -14.85 8.09
CA ASN A 195 -1.11 -15.17 9.48
C ASN A 195 -2.40 -14.45 9.93
N TRP A 196 -2.57 -13.18 9.56
CA TRP A 196 -3.79 -12.43 9.87
C TRP A 196 -5.04 -13.04 9.23
N LEU A 197 -4.91 -13.61 8.04
CA LEU A 197 -6.03 -14.13 7.24
C LEU A 197 -6.12 -15.66 7.25
N MET A 198 -5.45 -16.34 8.18
CA MET A 198 -5.36 -17.81 8.23
C MET A 198 -6.72 -18.53 8.29
N ARG A 199 -7.78 -17.85 8.73
CA ARG A 199 -9.13 -18.41 8.89
C ARG A 199 -10.07 -18.12 7.71
N VAL A 200 -9.57 -17.48 6.65
CA VAL A 200 -10.30 -17.26 5.39
C VAL A 200 -10.00 -18.41 4.45
#